data_AF-A0ABD7V1L8-F1
#
_entry.id   AF-A0ABD7V1L8-F1
#
_cell.length_a   1.000
_cell.length_b   1.000
_cell.length_c   1.000
_cell.angle_alpha   90.00
_cell.angle_beta   90.00
_cell.angle_gamma   90.00
#
_symmetry.space_group_name_H-M   'P 1'
#
loop_
_entity.id
_entity.type
_entity.pdbx_description
1 polymer ?
#
loop_
_entity_poly.entity_id
_entity_poly.type
_entity_poly.pdbx_seq_one_letter_code
_entity_poly.pdbx_strand_id
1 'polypeptide(L)'
;MTIAYTEAVVAQLASNLRREFEELATLNTQLKNQVDQISTQIWQGNDPAKDAFYRAHEAFTQFFQQNHHALESLHGGVQNVSRVFNDVEERNRRAFNGIIGA
;
A
#
# COMPACT_ATOMS: atom_id res chain seq x y z
N MET A 1 -27.69 3.90 -11.61
CA MET A 1 -27.13 2.82 -10.77
C MET A 1 -25.69 2.52 -11.22
N THR A 2 -24.84 3.54 -11.26
CA THR A 2 -23.47 3.44 -11.80
C THR A 2 -22.45 3.92 -10.77
N ILE A 3 -22.79 4.95 -9.99
CA ILE A 3 -21.89 5.54 -8.98
C ILE A 3 -21.70 4.60 -7.78
N ALA A 4 -22.78 4.09 -7.16
CA ALA A 4 -22.68 3.10 -6.08
C ALA A 4 -21.90 1.81 -6.44
N TYR A 5 -21.94 1.38 -7.71
CA TYR A 5 -21.12 0.25 -8.19
C TYR A 5 -19.64 0.63 -8.27
N THR A 6 -19.33 1.84 -8.75
CA THR A 6 -17.96 2.38 -8.77
C THR A 6 -17.39 2.54 -7.36
N GLU A 7 -18.18 3.01 -6.39
CA GLU A 7 -17.71 3.14 -4.99
C GLU A 7 -17.34 1.80 -4.36
N ALA A 8 -18.18 0.77 -4.53
CA ALA A 8 -17.91 -0.57 -4.01
C ALA A 8 -16.64 -1.16 -4.64
N VAL A 9 -16.42 -0.95 -5.95
CA VAL A 9 -15.21 -1.41 -6.65
C VAL A 9 -13.96 -0.67 -6.15
N VAL A 10 -14.05 0.65 -5.93
CA VAL A 10 -12.94 1.48 -5.43
C VAL A 10 -12.58 1.12 -3.98
N ALA A 11 -13.59 0.89 -3.13
CA ALA A 11 -13.39 0.44 -1.75
C ALA A 11 -12.76 -0.97 -1.70
N GLN A 12 -13.22 -1.89 -2.55
CA GLN A 12 -12.63 -3.24 -2.66
C GLN A 12 -11.18 -3.18 -3.13
N LEU A 13 -10.87 -2.32 -4.12
CA LEU A 13 -9.51 -2.11 -4.59
C LEU A 13 -8.60 -1.59 -3.46
N ALA A 14 -9.05 -0.59 -2.69
CA ALA A 14 -8.30 -0.07 -1.55
C ALA A 14 -8.03 -1.16 -0.50
N SER A 15 -9.03 -1.99 -0.20
CA SER A 15 -8.89 -3.09 0.77
C SER A 15 -7.92 -4.17 0.29
N ASN A 16 -7.98 -4.53 -1.00
CA ASN A 16 -7.08 -5.53 -1.58
C ASN A 16 -5.64 -5.02 -1.59
N LEU A 17 -5.43 -3.77 -2.03
CA LEU A 17 -4.11 -3.13 -2.02
C LEU A 17 -3.50 -3.14 -0.62
N ARG A 18 -4.26 -2.72 0.40
CA ARG A 18 -3.80 -2.75 1.79
C ARG A 18 -3.36 -4.14 2.24
N ARG A 19 -4.14 -5.18 1.93
CA ARG A 19 -3.82 -6.57 2.32
C ARG A 19 -2.51 -7.04 1.68
N GLU A 20 -2.37 -6.84 0.37
CA GLU A 20 -1.13 -7.20 -0.36
C GLU A 20 0.08 -6.46 0.23
N PHE A 21 -0.07 -5.23 0.73
CA PHE A 21 1.01 -4.51 1.41
C PHE A 21 1.37 -5.05 2.78
N GLU A 22 0.37 -5.40 3.59
CA GLU A 22 0.61 -6.02 4.90
C GLU A 22 1.37 -7.36 4.73
N GLU A 23 1.05 -8.12 3.69
CA GLU A 23 1.75 -9.35 3.32
C GLU A 23 3.18 -9.08 2.84
N LEU A 24 3.37 -8.13 1.92
CA LEU A 24 4.70 -7.72 1.44
C LEU A 24 5.60 -7.21 2.58
N ALA A 25 5.06 -6.44 3.53
CA ALA A 25 5.81 -5.93 4.68
C ALA A 25 6.23 -7.06 5.63
N THR A 26 5.37 -8.06 5.80
CA THR A 26 5.67 -9.27 6.55
C THR A 26 6.79 -10.06 5.90
N LEU A 27 6.72 -10.28 4.58
CA LEU A 27 7.75 -10.98 3.81
C LEU A 27 9.11 -10.27 3.86
N ASN A 28 9.12 -8.93 3.76
CA ASN A 28 10.37 -8.17 3.91
C ASN A 28 10.98 -8.34 5.31
N THR A 29 10.16 -8.26 6.35
CA THR A 29 10.62 -8.48 7.73
C THR A 29 11.21 -9.89 7.91
N GLN A 30 10.57 -10.90 7.31
CA GLN A 30 11.08 -12.27 7.33
C GLN A 30 12.42 -12.39 6.59
N LEU A 31 12.55 -11.79 5.40
CA LEU A 31 13.79 -11.78 4.63
C LEU A 31 14.92 -11.12 5.44
N LYS A 32 14.66 -9.97 6.06
CA LYS A 32 15.63 -9.28 6.92
C LYS A 32 16.10 -10.16 8.08
N ASN A 33 15.18 -10.84 8.75
CA ASN A 33 15.52 -11.76 9.84
C ASN A 33 16.37 -12.94 9.35
N GLN A 34 16.07 -13.50 8.16
CA GLN A 34 16.86 -14.58 7.56
C GLN A 34 18.27 -14.10 7.17
N VAL A 35 18.38 -12.89 6.61
CA VAL A 35 19.66 -12.22 6.30
C VAL A 35 20.49 -12.05 7.56
N ASP A 36 19.89 -11.56 8.64
CA ASP A 36 20.58 -11.37 9.93
C ASP A 36 21.03 -12.71 10.54
N GLN A 37 20.21 -13.76 10.45
CA GLN A 37 20.57 -15.12 10.87
C GLN A 37 21.73 -15.71 10.06
N ILE A 38 21.67 -15.61 8.73
CA ILE A 38 22.79 -16.00 7.86
C ILE A 38 24.05 -15.24 8.25
N SER A 39 23.89 -13.95 8.55
CA SER A 39 25.04 -13.11 8.82
C SER A 39 25.81 -13.49 10.09
N THR A 40 25.09 -13.96 11.11
CA THR A 40 25.65 -14.38 12.39
C THR A 40 26.25 -15.78 12.35
N GLN A 41 25.82 -16.64 11.42
CA GLN A 41 26.28 -18.03 11.32
C GLN A 41 27.37 -18.23 10.26
N ILE A 42 27.31 -17.52 9.13
CA ILE A 42 28.17 -17.79 7.96
C ILE A 42 29.41 -16.90 7.94
N TRP A 43 29.27 -15.62 8.30
CA TRP A 43 30.38 -14.67 8.13
C TRP A 43 31.35 -14.71 9.31
N GLN A 44 32.39 -15.54 9.21
CA GLN A 44 33.57 -15.44 10.08
C GLN A 44 34.65 -14.60 9.40
N GLY A 45 35.11 -13.53 10.06
CA GLY A 45 36.15 -12.64 9.52
C GLY A 45 35.63 -11.54 8.58
N ASN A 46 36.56 -10.87 7.88
CA ASN A 46 36.28 -9.74 7.01
C ASN A 46 36.19 -10.21 5.54
N ASP A 47 35.05 -10.81 5.18
CA ASP A 47 34.82 -11.40 3.85
C ASP A 47 34.14 -10.36 2.90
N PRO A 48 34.70 -10.06 1.72
CA PRO A 48 34.09 -9.17 0.73
C PRO A 48 32.66 -9.57 0.32
N ALA A 49 32.30 -10.85 0.39
CA ALA A 49 30.95 -11.33 0.10
C ALA A 49 29.94 -10.90 1.16
N LYS A 50 30.37 -10.70 2.42
CA LYS A 50 29.55 -10.12 3.50
C LYS A 50 29.13 -8.69 3.15
N ASP A 51 30.08 -7.87 2.74
CA ASP A 51 29.81 -6.47 2.39
C ASP A 51 28.91 -6.34 1.15
N ALA A 52 29.16 -7.17 0.12
CA ALA A 52 28.31 -7.22 -1.07
C ALA A 52 26.87 -7.63 -0.73
N PHE A 53 26.72 -8.62 0.15
CA PHE A 53 25.41 -9.08 0.64
C PHE A 53 24.68 -7.99 1.42
N TYR A 54 25.35 -7.30 2.36
CA TYR A 54 24.73 -6.19 3.10
C TYR A 54 24.30 -5.04 2.19
N ARG A 55 25.13 -4.67 1.20
CA ARG A 55 24.75 -3.64 0.21
C ARG A 55 23.52 -4.04 -0.60
N ALA A 56 23.42 -5.30 -1.02
CA ALA A 56 22.25 -5.82 -1.72
C ALA A 56 21.00 -5.78 -0.84
N HIS A 57 21.12 -6.17 0.43
CA HIS A 57 20.03 -6.12 1.40
C HIS A 57 19.56 -4.68 1.71
N GLU A 58 20.50 -3.74 1.83
CA GLU A 58 20.19 -2.32 2.03
C GLU A 58 19.47 -1.73 0.81
N ALA A 59 19.96 -2.01 -0.40
CA ALA A 59 19.31 -1.59 -1.65
C ALA A 59 17.89 -2.15 -1.77
N PHE A 60 17.68 -3.43 -1.42
CA PHE A 60 16.35 -4.03 -1.38
C PHE A 60 15.44 -3.33 -0.37
N THR A 61 15.95 -3.03 0.83
CA THR A 61 15.20 -2.33 1.88
C THR A 61 14.76 -0.94 1.42
N GLN A 62 15.67 -0.18 0.77
CA GLN A 62 15.36 1.15 0.22
C GLN A 62 14.31 1.07 -0.89
N PHE A 63 14.47 0.13 -1.84
CA PHE A 63 13.48 -0.10 -2.89
C PHE A 63 12.10 -0.42 -2.30
N PHE A 64 12.05 -1.28 -1.28
CA PHE A 64 10.79 -1.60 -0.61
C PHE A 64 10.15 -0.38 0.06
N GLN A 65 10.92 0.45 0.77
CA GLN A 65 10.41 1.67 1.41
C GLN A 65 9.86 2.68 0.38
N GLN A 66 10.54 2.83 -0.76
CA GLN A 66 10.06 3.69 -1.85
C GLN A 66 8.72 3.20 -2.41
N ASN A 67 8.61 1.89 -2.64
CA ASN A 67 7.36 1.28 -3.09
C ASN A 67 6.27 1.45 -2.04
N HIS A 68 6.55 1.20 -0.76
CA HIS A 68 5.61 1.42 0.33
C HIS A 68 5.02 2.83 0.31
N HIS A 69 5.86 3.85 0.15
CA HIS A 69 5.39 5.23 0.09
C HIS A 69 4.52 5.55 -1.14
N ALA A 70 4.91 5.03 -2.32
CA ALA A 70 4.11 5.17 -3.54
C ALA A 70 2.73 4.52 -3.39
N LEU A 71 2.68 3.39 -2.69
CA LEU A 71 1.48 2.60 -2.47
C LEU A 71 0.57 3.20 -1.39
N GLU A 72 1.11 3.77 -0.31
CA GLU A 72 0.35 4.60 0.63
C GLU A 72 -0.27 5.82 -0.07
N SER A 73 0.48 6.45 -0.98
CA SER A 73 -0.01 7.58 -1.78
C SER A 73 -1.16 7.15 -2.70
N LEU A 74 -1.04 5.98 -3.35
CA LEU A 74 -2.11 5.39 -4.14
C LEU A 74 -3.36 5.11 -3.30
N HIS A 75 -3.19 4.49 -2.12
CA HIS A 75 -4.29 4.23 -1.19
C HIS A 75 -5.00 5.52 -0.77
N GLY A 76 -4.25 6.57 -0.42
CA GLY A 76 -4.80 7.88 -0.10
C GLY A 76 -5.58 8.50 -1.28
N GLY A 77 -5.05 8.37 -2.50
CA GLY A 77 -5.74 8.80 -3.72
C GLY A 77 -7.07 8.08 -3.94
N VAL A 78 -7.08 6.75 -3.80
CA VAL A 78 -8.27 5.90 -3.90
C VAL A 78 -9.32 6.29 -2.85
N GLN A 79 -8.90 6.49 -1.59
CA GLN A 79 -9.81 6.96 -0.53
C GLN A 79 -10.38 8.36 -0.82
N ASN A 80 -9.57 9.26 -1.40
CA ASN A 80 -10.04 10.59 -1.76
C ASN A 80 -11.08 10.54 -2.89
N VAL A 81 -10.86 9.68 -3.88
CA VAL A 81 -11.85 9.42 -4.95
C VAL A 81 -13.17 8.92 -4.35
N SER A 82 -13.14 7.96 -3.43
CA SER A 82 -14.35 7.50 -2.72
C SER A 82 -15.07 8.64 -2.00
N ARG A 83 -14.35 9.56 -1.34
CA ARG A 83 -14.96 10.72 -0.66
C ARG A 83 -15.65 11.65 -1.66
N VAL A 84 -15.00 11.96 -2.78
CA VAL A 84 -15.57 12.86 -3.81
C VAL A 84 -16.84 12.26 -4.41
N PHE A 85 -16.89 10.95 -4.67
CA PHE A 85 -18.11 10.30 -5.15
C PHE A 85 -19.26 10.43 -4.16
N ASN A 86 -19.01 10.17 -2.88
CA ASN A 86 -20.01 10.33 -1.82
C ASN A 86 -20.55 11.77 -1.74
N ASP A 87 -19.66 12.77 -1.82
CA ASP A 87 -20.05 14.18 -1.79
C ASP A 87 -20.92 14.57 -3.02
N VAL A 88 -20.60 14.02 -4.19
CA VAL A 88 -21.38 14.26 -5.42
C VAL A 88 -22.75 13.58 -5.32
N GLU A 89 -22.83 12.34 -4.83
CA GLU A 89 -24.11 11.66 -4.60
C GLU A 89 -24.99 12.42 -3.61
N GLU A 90 -24.43 12.88 -2.50
CA GLU A 90 -25.16 13.63 -1.47
C GLU A 90 -25.68 14.97 -2.02
N ARG A 91 -24.86 15.70 -2.79
CA ARG A 91 -25.29 16.93 -3.47
C ARG A 91 -26.43 16.67 -4.46
N ASN A 92 -26.30 15.62 -5.28
CA ASN A 92 -27.33 15.24 -6.25
C ASN A 92 -28.64 14.86 -5.53
N ARG A 93 -28.56 14.10 -4.44
CA ARG A 93 -29.72 13.71 -3.62
C ARG A 93 -30.43 14.93 -3.03
N ARG A 94 -29.68 15.88 -2.46
CA ARG A 94 -30.24 17.13 -1.93
C ARG A 94 -30.90 17.98 -3.00
N ALA A 95 -30.26 18.13 -4.16
CA ALA A 95 -30.82 18.87 -5.29
C ALA A 95 -32.14 18.23 -5.78
N PHE A 96 -32.17 16.91 -5.91
CA PHE A 96 -33.36 16.18 -6.35
C PHE A 96 -34.51 16.29 -5.34
N ASN A 97 -34.22 16.15 -4.04
CA ASN A 97 -35.22 16.34 -2.98
C ASN A 97 -35.72 17.79 -2.90
N GLY A 98 -34.88 18.77 -3.20
CA GLY A 98 -35.28 20.18 -3.29
C GLY A 98 -36.19 20.49 -4.48
N ILE A 99 -36.12 19.70 -5.55
CA ILE A 99 -37.01 19.81 -6.72
C ILE A 99 -38.35 19.11 -6.49
N ILE A 100 -38.36 17.97 -5.79
CA ILE A 100 -39.59 17.22 -5.50
C ILE A 100 -40.37 17.80 -4.30
N GLY A 101 -39.68 18.46 -3.38
CA GLY A 101 -40.29 19.11 -2.21
C GLY A 101 -40.70 20.58 -2.41
N ALA A 102 -40.53 21.14 -3.61
CA ALA A 102 -40.96 22.47 -4.02
C ALA A 102 -42.17 22.39 -4.97
#